data_AF-A0A7C4TIR4-F1
#
_entry.id   AF-A0A7C4TIR4-F1
#
_cell.length_a   1.000
_cell.length_b   1.000
_cell.length_c   1.000
_cell.angle_alpha   90.00
_cell.angle_beta   90.00
_cell.angle_gamma   90.00
#
_symmetry.space_group_name_H-M   'P 1'
#
loop_
_entity.id
_entity.type
_entity.pdbx_description
1 polymer ?
#
loop_
_entity_poly.entity_id
_entity_poly.type
_entity_poly.pdbx_seq_one_letter_code
_entity_poly.pdbx_strand_id
1 'polypeptide(L)'
;MNANKQFPTFECMISNTQEQYDSDVENYFINAQYLAIELNALRLVDSSWSSNYEKMMKYLSELSDSIVYTKSPPSHDFLVNLAMGDETEDSSTERLLRSKNPQVGELMKAALKARELMFWFVRLSREPRFSGAFNVARYEGLPFLRLVLVYRSIALSKQ
;
A
#
# COMPACT_ATOMS: atom_id res chain seq x y z
N MET A 1 -17.11 -16.98 -35.21
CA MET A 1 -16.38 -16.56 -33.99
C MET A 1 -15.70 -17.80 -33.43
N ASN A 2 -14.37 -17.83 -33.33
CA ASN A 2 -13.66 -19.01 -32.84
C ASN A 2 -13.97 -19.22 -31.35
N ALA A 3 -14.74 -20.24 -31.03
CA ALA A 3 -15.18 -20.60 -29.68
C ALA A 3 -14.05 -21.06 -28.74
N ASN A 4 -12.79 -21.03 -29.18
CA ASN A 4 -11.63 -21.60 -28.45
C ASN A 4 -10.52 -20.59 -28.13
N LYS A 5 -10.79 -19.27 -28.16
CA LYS A 5 -9.81 -18.29 -27.66
C LYS A 5 -10.14 -17.95 -26.21
N GLN A 6 -9.54 -18.69 -25.27
CA GLN A 6 -9.51 -18.29 -23.87
C GLN A 6 -8.49 -17.17 -23.67
N PHE A 7 -8.76 -16.25 -22.74
CA PHE A 7 -7.75 -15.27 -22.32
C PHE A 7 -6.57 -15.98 -21.65
N PRO A 8 -5.33 -15.49 -21.84
CA PRO A 8 -4.16 -16.04 -21.15
C PRO A 8 -4.31 -15.97 -19.62
N THR A 9 -3.76 -16.96 -18.93
CA THR A 9 -3.61 -16.99 -17.47
C THR A 9 -2.13 -16.79 -17.08
N PHE A 10 -1.86 -16.67 -15.79
CA PHE A 10 -0.51 -16.70 -15.24
C PHE A 10 -0.40 -17.71 -14.09
N GLU A 11 0.81 -18.16 -13.81
CA GLU A 11 1.09 -19.02 -12.65
C GLU A 11 1.20 -18.18 -11.38
N CYS A 12 0.32 -18.42 -10.41
CA CYS A 12 0.36 -17.78 -9.11
C CYS A 12 1.21 -18.60 -8.14
N MET A 13 2.36 -18.03 -7.75
CA MET A 13 3.31 -18.64 -6.83
C MET A 13 2.76 -18.87 -5.41
N ILE A 14 1.70 -18.15 -5.02
CA ILE A 14 1.12 -18.25 -3.67
C ILE A 14 0.25 -19.50 -3.54
N SER A 15 -0.61 -19.73 -4.53
CA SER A 15 -1.55 -20.85 -4.54
C SER A 15 -1.07 -22.05 -5.38
N ASN A 16 0.02 -21.90 -6.15
CA ASN A 16 0.49 -22.85 -7.16
C ASN A 16 -0.61 -23.23 -8.17
N THR A 17 -1.42 -22.24 -8.58
CA THR A 17 -2.53 -22.38 -9.53
C THR A 17 -2.40 -21.41 -10.70
N GLN A 18 -3.16 -21.65 -11.77
CA GLN A 18 -3.34 -20.68 -12.84
C GLN A 18 -4.40 -19.65 -12.46
N GLU A 19 -4.09 -18.36 -12.58
CA GLU A 19 -4.99 -17.25 -12.29
C GLU A 19 -5.25 -16.39 -13.54
N GLN A 20 -6.40 -15.73 -13.56
CA GLN A 20 -6.75 -14.73 -14.57
C GLN A 20 -6.16 -13.35 -14.19
N TYR A 21 -5.87 -12.51 -15.18
CA TYR A 21 -5.30 -11.17 -14.97
C TYR A 21 -6.26 -10.17 -14.31
N ASP A 22 -7.54 -10.50 -14.18
CA ASP A 22 -8.54 -9.74 -13.40
C ASP A 22 -8.75 -10.32 -11.99
N SER A 23 -7.95 -11.30 -11.58
CA SER A 23 -8.03 -11.91 -10.25
C SER A 23 -7.75 -10.91 -9.12
N ASP A 24 -8.32 -11.19 -7.94
CA ASP A 24 -8.15 -10.35 -6.76
C ASP A 24 -6.66 -10.30 -6.31
N VAL A 25 -5.91 -11.38 -6.51
CA VAL A 25 -4.48 -11.45 -6.16
C VAL A 25 -3.63 -10.56 -7.07
N GLU A 26 -3.94 -10.52 -8.37
CA GLU A 26 -3.28 -9.61 -9.30
C GLU A 26 -3.59 -8.15 -8.97
N ASN A 27 -4.86 -7.85 -8.66
CA ASN A 27 -5.28 -6.53 -8.22
C ASN A 27 -4.54 -6.06 -6.95
N TYR A 28 -4.24 -6.96 -6.01
CA TYR A 28 -3.41 -6.63 -4.85
C TYR A 28 -2.01 -6.17 -5.26
N PHE A 29 -1.29 -6.96 -6.07
CA PHE A 29 0.09 -6.64 -6.45
C PHE A 29 0.18 -5.41 -7.36
N ILE A 30 -0.80 -5.20 -8.25
CA ILE A 30 -0.90 -3.96 -9.03
C ILE A 30 -1.06 -2.75 -8.11
N ASN A 31 -1.94 -2.82 -7.10
CA ASN A 31 -2.12 -1.71 -6.17
C ASN A 31 -0.90 -1.48 -5.27
N ALA A 32 -0.15 -2.52 -4.92
CA ALA A 32 1.13 -2.38 -4.21
C ALA A 32 2.14 -1.61 -5.06
N GLN A 33 2.23 -1.92 -6.36
CA GLN A 33 3.10 -1.21 -7.30
C GLN A 33 2.66 0.25 -7.51
N TYR A 34 1.35 0.51 -7.65
CA TYR A 34 0.86 1.89 -7.73
C TYR A 34 1.23 2.68 -6.49
N LEU A 35 1.06 2.13 -5.29
CA LEU A 35 1.48 2.79 -4.07
C LEU A 35 2.99 3.07 -4.05
N ALA A 36 3.83 2.13 -4.49
CA ALA A 36 5.27 2.36 -4.60
C ALA A 36 5.60 3.49 -5.60
N ILE A 37 4.86 3.62 -6.71
CA ILE A 37 4.99 4.72 -7.66
C ILE A 37 4.65 6.06 -6.99
N GLU A 38 3.54 6.15 -6.25
CA GLU A 38 3.18 7.37 -5.52
C GLU A 38 4.25 7.74 -4.48
N LEU A 39 4.77 6.75 -3.75
CA LEU A 39 5.85 6.96 -2.77
C LEU A 39 7.15 7.45 -3.43
N ASN A 40 7.51 6.94 -4.61
CA ASN A 40 8.66 7.44 -5.34
C ASN A 40 8.44 8.88 -5.84
N ALA A 41 7.23 9.21 -6.31
CA ALA A 41 6.93 10.59 -6.69
C ALA A 41 7.09 11.53 -5.49
N LEU A 42 6.53 11.18 -4.33
CA LEU A 42 6.70 11.90 -3.06
C LEU A 42 8.16 12.02 -2.65
N ARG A 43 8.95 10.95 -2.78
CA ARG A 43 10.40 10.94 -2.50
C ARG A 43 11.17 12.00 -3.26
N LEU A 44 10.75 12.30 -4.50
CA LEU A 44 11.39 13.28 -5.37
C LEU A 44 10.96 14.71 -5.07
N VAL A 45 9.70 14.92 -4.64
CA VAL A 45 9.14 16.27 -4.44
C VAL A 45 9.19 16.74 -2.99
N ASP A 46 9.19 15.85 -2.00
CA ASP A 46 9.32 16.15 -0.57
C ASP A 46 10.69 15.66 -0.06
N SER A 47 11.73 16.38 -0.49
CA SER A 47 13.14 16.03 -0.23
C SER A 47 13.47 15.87 1.26
N SER A 48 12.82 16.68 2.12
CA SER A 48 12.99 16.61 3.58
C SER A 48 12.56 15.27 4.19
N TRP A 49 11.73 14.51 3.47
CA TRP A 49 11.18 13.23 3.89
C TRP A 49 11.56 12.06 2.97
N SER A 50 12.46 12.30 2.02
CA SER A 50 12.88 11.33 0.99
C SER A 50 13.22 9.96 1.56
N SER A 51 14.02 9.91 2.64
CA SER A 51 14.43 8.66 3.29
C SER A 51 13.27 7.87 3.90
N ASN A 52 12.19 8.53 4.33
CA ASN A 52 11.03 7.86 4.91
C ASN A 52 10.21 7.18 3.81
N TYR A 53 10.01 7.85 2.66
CA TYR A 53 9.33 7.23 1.51
C TYR A 53 10.11 6.04 0.95
N GLU A 54 11.45 6.11 0.93
CA GLU A 54 12.29 4.98 0.55
C GLU A 54 12.10 3.76 1.48
N LYS A 55 12.10 4.00 2.80
CA LYS A 55 11.81 2.94 3.79
C LYS A 55 10.42 2.32 3.58
N MET A 56 9.42 3.12 3.25
CA MET A 56 8.06 2.63 2.95
C MET A 56 8.02 1.76 1.69
N MET A 57 8.71 2.16 0.62
CA MET A 57 8.81 1.34 -0.60
C MET A 57 9.53 0.02 -0.32
N LYS A 58 10.62 0.05 0.46
CA LYS A 58 11.33 -1.15 0.88
C LYS A 58 10.41 -2.08 1.70
N TYR A 59 9.66 -1.53 2.64
CA TYR A 59 8.66 -2.28 3.40
C TYR A 59 7.62 -2.95 2.49
N LEU A 60 7.08 -2.25 1.48
CA LEU A 60 6.12 -2.84 0.53
C LEU A 60 6.73 -3.99 -0.29
N SER A 61 7.99 -3.82 -0.72
CA SER A 61 8.73 -4.87 -1.43
C SER A 61 8.93 -6.10 -0.54
N GLU A 62 9.40 -5.92 0.69
CA GLU A 62 9.63 -7.00 1.64
C GLU A 62 8.32 -7.67 2.08
N LEU A 63 7.23 -6.92 2.20
CA LEU A 63 5.90 -7.46 2.46
C LEU A 63 5.44 -8.35 1.31
N SER A 64 5.59 -7.88 0.06
CA SER A 64 5.26 -8.66 -1.13
C SER A 64 6.05 -9.97 -1.19
N ASP A 65 7.34 -9.90 -0.93
CA ASP A 65 8.22 -11.07 -0.78
C ASP A 65 7.74 -12.03 0.31
N SER A 66 7.32 -11.50 1.46
CA SER A 66 6.84 -12.32 2.58
C SER A 66 5.54 -13.06 2.26
N ILE A 67 4.69 -12.46 1.41
CA ILE A 67 3.43 -13.07 0.94
C ILE A 67 3.75 -14.16 -0.08
N VAL A 68 4.54 -13.84 -1.10
CA VAL A 68 4.84 -14.75 -2.22
C VAL A 68 5.66 -15.96 -1.76
N TYR A 69 6.74 -15.71 -1.01
CA TYR A 69 7.70 -16.74 -0.61
C TYR A 69 7.48 -17.25 0.82
N THR A 70 6.36 -16.88 1.44
CA THR A 70 6.00 -17.29 2.80
C THR A 70 7.06 -16.97 3.87
N LYS A 71 7.93 -15.98 3.61
CA LYS A 71 8.94 -15.48 4.57
C LYS A 71 8.26 -14.77 5.75
N SER A 72 9.02 -14.53 6.82
CA SER A 72 8.57 -13.69 7.94
C SER A 72 8.14 -12.29 7.45
N PRO A 73 7.10 -11.68 8.07
CA PRO A 73 6.71 -10.31 7.74
C PRO A 73 7.88 -9.34 8.03
N PRO A 74 8.03 -8.25 7.26
CA PRO A 74 8.99 -7.20 7.56
C PRO A 74 8.62 -6.47 8.87
N SER A 75 9.63 -5.93 9.56
CA SER A 75 9.37 -5.03 10.70
C SER A 75 8.65 -3.76 10.22
N HIS A 76 7.68 -3.33 11.01
CA HIS A 76 6.92 -2.09 10.80
C HIS A 76 7.15 -1.07 11.91
N ASP A 77 8.14 -1.27 12.79
CA ASP A 77 8.40 -0.40 13.95
C ASP A 77 8.68 1.04 13.52
N PHE A 78 9.34 1.23 12.37
CA PHE A 78 9.60 2.57 11.83
C PHE A 78 8.30 3.28 11.43
N LEU A 79 7.28 2.56 10.94
CA LEU A 79 5.98 3.13 10.62
C LEU A 79 5.22 3.52 11.88
N VAL A 80 5.28 2.67 12.91
CA VAL A 80 4.71 2.98 14.23
C VAL A 80 5.33 4.26 14.78
N ASN A 81 6.66 4.34 14.82
CA ASN A 81 7.39 5.51 15.31
C ASN A 81 7.04 6.79 14.55
N LEU A 82 6.91 6.72 13.22
CA LEU A 82 6.49 7.87 12.40
C LEU A 82 5.02 8.24 12.63
N ALA A 83 4.18 7.27 13.02
CA ALA A 83 2.76 7.49 13.29
C ALA A 83 2.48 8.00 14.71
N MET A 84 3.41 7.92 15.66
CA MET A 84 3.21 8.43 17.02
C MET A 84 3.36 9.97 17.15
N GLY A 85 3.16 10.72 16.08
CA GLY A 85 3.22 12.18 16.11
C GLY A 85 1.99 12.81 16.77
N ASP A 86 2.00 14.14 16.90
CA ASP A 86 0.89 14.92 17.50
C ASP A 86 -0.33 15.08 16.57
N GLU A 87 -0.24 14.56 15.34
CA GLU A 87 -1.30 14.72 14.34
C GLU A 87 -2.45 13.76 14.59
N THR A 88 -3.67 14.26 14.45
CA THR A 88 -4.90 13.46 14.53
C THR A 88 -5.64 13.53 13.21
N GLU A 89 -6.27 12.44 12.80
CA GLU A 89 -7.01 12.43 11.53
C GLU A 89 -8.06 13.54 11.48
N ASP A 90 -8.13 14.25 10.36
CA ASP A 90 -9.11 15.29 10.10
C ASP A 90 -9.79 15.10 8.74
N SER A 91 -10.72 16.01 8.42
CA SER A 91 -11.44 15.98 7.14
C SER A 91 -10.49 16.16 5.97
N SER A 92 -10.46 15.14 5.10
CA SER A 92 -9.66 15.13 3.87
C SER A 92 -10.02 16.28 2.94
N THR A 93 -11.31 16.59 2.78
CA THR A 93 -11.76 17.70 1.91
C THR A 93 -11.32 19.05 2.47
N GLU A 94 -11.49 19.28 3.77
CA GLU A 94 -11.07 20.53 4.42
C GLU A 94 -9.56 20.72 4.34
N ARG A 95 -8.79 19.63 4.49
CA ARG A 95 -7.33 19.63 4.35
C ARG A 95 -6.89 20.09 2.96
N LEU A 96 -7.56 19.61 1.90
CA LEU A 96 -7.29 20.04 0.53
C LEU A 96 -7.69 21.49 0.28
N LEU A 97 -8.84 21.92 0.79
CA LEU A 97 -9.34 23.29 0.61
C LEU A 97 -8.44 24.35 1.28
N ARG A 98 -7.88 24.04 2.45
CA ARG A 98 -7.03 24.99 3.18
C ARG A 98 -5.56 24.95 2.76
N SER A 99 -5.08 23.82 2.23
CA SER A 99 -3.66 23.65 1.91
C SER A 99 -3.26 24.48 0.69
N LYS A 100 -2.09 25.13 0.78
CA LYS A 100 -1.40 25.73 -0.38
C LYS A 100 -0.26 24.86 -0.90
N ASN A 101 0.08 23.79 -0.18
CA ASN A 101 1.15 22.88 -0.54
C ASN A 101 0.61 21.75 -1.46
N PRO A 102 1.09 21.65 -2.72
CA PRO A 102 0.62 20.62 -3.66
C PRO A 102 0.95 19.19 -3.20
N GLN A 103 1.97 19.00 -2.36
CA GLN A 103 2.35 17.69 -1.81
C GLN A 103 1.23 17.05 -0.97
N VAL A 104 0.32 17.86 -0.42
CA VAL A 104 -0.82 17.36 0.37
C VAL A 104 -1.73 16.47 -0.47
N GLY A 105 -1.99 16.85 -1.73
CA GLY A 105 -2.80 16.03 -2.64
C GLY A 105 -2.15 14.68 -2.94
N GLU A 106 -0.84 14.69 -3.22
CA GLU A 106 -0.07 13.47 -3.52
C GLU A 106 0.01 12.53 -2.31
N LEU A 107 0.22 13.06 -1.11
CA LEU A 107 0.19 12.27 0.13
C LEU A 107 -1.17 11.65 0.39
N MET A 108 -2.25 12.40 0.16
CA MET A 108 -3.60 11.88 0.32
C MET A 108 -3.92 10.78 -0.70
N LYS A 109 -3.48 10.96 -1.96
CA LYS A 109 -3.58 9.93 -3.00
C LYS A 109 -2.84 8.66 -2.61
N ALA A 110 -1.61 8.77 -2.12
CA ALA A 110 -0.84 7.64 -1.60
C ALA A 110 -1.55 6.98 -0.41
N ALA A 111 -2.10 7.75 0.53
CA ALA A 111 -2.84 7.23 1.67
C ALA A 111 -4.12 6.46 1.25
N LEU A 112 -4.83 6.93 0.22
CA LEU A 112 -5.97 6.23 -0.36
C LEU A 112 -5.54 4.92 -1.02
N LYS A 113 -4.42 4.91 -1.74
CA LYS A 113 -3.85 3.69 -2.32
C LYS A 113 -3.41 2.69 -1.25
N ALA A 114 -2.85 3.15 -0.13
CA ALA A 114 -2.57 2.29 1.02
C ALA A 114 -3.85 1.66 1.58
N ARG A 115 -4.95 2.43 1.69
CA ARG A 115 -6.25 1.90 2.13
C ARG A 115 -6.85 0.90 1.13
N GLU A 116 -6.71 1.15 -0.18
CA GLU A 116 -7.13 0.20 -1.22
C GLU A 116 -6.33 -1.10 -1.15
N LEU A 117 -5.01 -1.01 -0.92
CA LEU A 117 -4.16 -2.18 -0.70
C LEU A 117 -4.61 -2.99 0.53
N MET A 118 -4.97 -2.33 1.62
CA MET A 118 -5.54 -2.97 2.81
C MET A 118 -6.86 -3.71 2.50
N PHE A 119 -7.73 -3.11 1.68
CA PHE A 119 -8.99 -3.75 1.26
C PHE A 119 -8.71 -5.06 0.51
N TRP A 120 -7.83 -5.03 -0.50
CA TRP A 120 -7.47 -6.23 -1.26
C TRP A 120 -6.80 -7.29 -0.39
N PHE A 121 -5.92 -6.87 0.54
CA PHE A 121 -5.31 -7.78 1.51
C PHE A 121 -6.37 -8.53 2.33
N VAL A 122 -7.32 -7.80 2.93
CA VAL A 122 -8.37 -8.39 3.75
C VAL A 122 -9.27 -9.30 2.93
N ARG A 123 -9.57 -8.92 1.68
CA ARG A 123 -10.35 -9.77 0.78
C ARG A 123 -9.65 -11.11 0.52
N LEU A 124 -8.36 -11.08 0.17
CA LEU A 124 -7.56 -12.28 -0.06
C LEU A 124 -7.35 -13.11 1.21
N SER A 125 -7.28 -12.49 2.38
CA SER A 125 -7.18 -13.21 3.67
C SER A 125 -8.35 -14.15 3.95
N ARG A 126 -9.50 -13.90 3.31
CA ARG A 126 -10.73 -14.70 3.47
C ARG A 126 -10.82 -15.83 2.45
N GLU A 127 -9.99 -15.84 1.42
CA GLU A 127 -9.93 -16.92 0.44
C GLU A 127 -9.08 -18.09 0.98
N PRO A 128 -9.61 -19.32 1.08
CA PRO A 128 -8.89 -20.44 1.68
C PRO A 128 -7.51 -20.73 1.06
N ARG A 129 -7.36 -20.49 -0.25
CA ARG A 129 -6.10 -20.69 -0.98
C ARG A 129 -5.04 -19.61 -0.73
N PHE A 130 -5.44 -18.46 -0.19
CA PHE A 130 -4.55 -17.30 0.04
C PHE A 130 -4.40 -16.94 1.51
N SER A 131 -5.31 -17.39 2.40
CA SER A 131 -5.36 -17.03 3.81
C SER A 131 -4.07 -17.33 4.60
N GLY A 132 -3.31 -18.36 4.20
CA GLY A 132 -2.00 -18.65 4.79
C GLY A 132 -0.96 -17.57 4.51
N ALA A 133 -0.98 -17.00 3.30
CA ALA A 133 -0.09 -15.92 2.88
C ALA A 133 -0.61 -14.56 3.37
N PHE A 134 -1.92 -14.30 3.24
CA PHE A 134 -2.57 -13.06 3.65
C PHE A 134 -3.15 -13.21 5.06
N ASN A 135 -2.33 -12.99 6.08
CA ASN A 135 -2.72 -13.12 7.48
C ASN A 135 -2.45 -11.84 8.29
N VAL A 136 -2.89 -11.83 9.55
CA VAL A 136 -2.81 -10.64 10.43
C VAL A 136 -1.38 -10.15 10.60
N ALA A 137 -0.39 -11.03 10.78
CA ALA A 137 0.99 -10.64 11.01
C ALA A 137 1.61 -9.86 9.82
N ARG A 138 1.17 -10.15 8.59
CA ARG A 138 1.57 -9.39 7.38
C ARG A 138 0.71 -8.15 7.13
N TYR A 139 -0.41 -8.01 7.83
CA TYR A 139 -1.30 -6.85 7.72
C TYR A 139 -0.88 -5.70 8.65
N GLU A 140 -0.29 -6.00 9.81
CA GLU A 140 -0.08 -5.07 10.94
C GLU A 140 0.58 -3.73 10.56
N GLY A 141 1.54 -3.72 9.63
CA GLY A 141 2.19 -2.47 9.22
C GLY A 141 1.38 -1.61 8.25
N LEU A 142 0.41 -2.16 7.52
CA LEU A 142 -0.36 -1.42 6.51
C LEU A 142 -1.20 -0.26 7.09
N PRO A 143 -1.93 -0.43 8.21
CA PRO A 143 -2.60 0.69 8.88
C PRO A 143 -1.65 1.84 9.22
N PHE A 144 -0.44 1.55 9.72
CA PHE A 144 0.55 2.57 10.05
C PHE A 144 1.11 3.25 8.81
N LEU A 145 1.38 2.50 7.73
CA LEU A 145 1.78 3.10 6.44
C LEU A 145 0.77 4.15 5.97
N ARG A 146 -0.52 3.80 5.99
CA ARG A 146 -1.60 4.73 5.65
C ARG A 146 -1.63 5.92 6.61
N LEU A 147 -1.49 5.69 7.91
CA LEU A 147 -1.57 6.73 8.93
C LEU A 147 -0.42 7.74 8.82
N VAL A 148 0.81 7.27 8.58
CA VAL A 148 1.97 8.15 8.39
C VAL A 148 1.78 9.09 7.22
N LEU A 149 1.25 8.59 6.09
CA LEU A 149 0.96 9.42 4.90
C LEU A 149 -0.12 10.47 5.21
N VAL A 150 -1.17 10.08 5.94
CA VAL A 150 -2.21 11.00 6.41
C VAL A 150 -1.60 12.09 7.30
N TYR A 151 -0.85 11.73 8.34
CA TYR A 151 -0.28 12.68 9.29
C TYR A 151 0.72 13.63 8.64
N ARG A 152 1.57 13.13 7.74
CA ARG A 152 2.46 14.00 6.95
C ARG A 152 1.68 15.02 6.14
N SER A 153 0.56 14.62 5.51
CA SER A 153 -0.27 15.55 4.76
C SER A 153 -0.97 16.59 5.64
N ILE A 154 -1.35 16.24 6.87
CA ILE A 154 -1.91 17.19 7.84
C ILE A 154 -0.86 18.21 8.23
N ALA A 155 0.34 17.74 8.62
CA ALA A 155 1.45 18.60 9.00
C ALA A 155 1.81 19.61 7.89
N LEU A 156 1.86 19.16 6.64
CA LEU A 156 2.14 20.03 5.50
C LEU A 156 0.98 20.97 5.15
N SER A 157 -0.27 20.63 5.46
CA SER A 157 -1.42 21.50 5.20
C SER A 157 -1.48 22.73 6.12
N LYS A 158 -0.69 22.75 7.20
CA LYS A 158 -0.62 23.84 8.17
C LYS A 158 0.48 24.87 7.84
N GLN A 159 1.32 24.57 6.84
CA GLN A 159 2.42 25.41 6.38
C GLN A 159 1.97 26.26 5.18
#